data_AF-A0A4Q3DW84-F1
#
_entry.id   AF-A0A4Q3DW84-F1
#
_cell.length_a   1.000
_cell.length_b   1.000
_cell.length_c   1.000
_cell.angle_alpha   90.00
_cell.angle_beta   90.00
_cell.angle_gamma   90.00
#
_symmetry.space_group_name_H-M   'P 1'
#
loop_
_entity.id
_entity.type
_entity.pdbx_description
1 polymer ?
#
loop_
_entity_poly.entity_id
_entity_poly.type
_entity_poly.pdbx_seq_one_letter_code
_entity_poly.pdbx_strand_id
1 'polypeptide(L)'
;MRKLYVATLPVKSVFFLFAFLLFGFLANAAAISSTAAGGNWNATTSWVGGVVPGTGDDVTIVSTATVTVNVASNAKSVVVDGTLNVNANLVIANKGAVTVNTNANLTFNATATISGGGGGSNAVDFTLNAGGNLTTANAAGITAAGNTTTGSIIVNGTKTYSTSANYAYNGVALQVTGNGLPATVNTLTINNAVGVNLTSAVAVTTSLTIGSLIPNSIFNDNGRQVTSTGTLNLTSGTFHIGSGATATSYPGFTTNNIAAGTTVNYASTAAQTIVAVNYGNVTNTGNGPRTLASSGTIGIKNSFTPSTGAN
;
A
#
# COMPACT_ATOMS: atom_id res chain seq x y z
N MET A 1 20.13 7.99 76.18
CA MET A 1 19.82 7.04 75.08
C MET A 1 18.49 7.44 74.47
N ARG A 2 18.45 7.75 73.15
CA ARG A 2 17.25 8.24 72.44
C ARG A 2 16.18 7.14 72.38
N LYS A 3 14.96 7.43 72.85
CA LYS A 3 13.79 6.57 72.64
C LYS A 3 13.34 6.66 71.18
N LEU A 4 13.31 5.53 70.49
CA LEU A 4 12.77 5.37 69.14
C LEU A 4 11.24 5.37 69.24
N TYR A 5 10.55 6.31 68.60
CA TYR A 5 9.08 6.34 68.54
C TYR A 5 8.64 5.55 67.31
N VAL A 6 8.08 4.35 67.51
CA VAL A 6 7.40 3.60 66.45
C VAL A 6 5.97 4.13 66.41
N ALA A 7 5.65 4.92 65.39
CA ALA A 7 4.29 5.36 65.13
C ALA A 7 3.45 4.17 64.64
N THR A 8 2.57 3.64 65.50
CA THR A 8 1.56 2.68 65.09
C THR A 8 0.45 3.42 64.36
N LEU A 9 0.43 3.30 63.02
CA LEU A 9 -0.69 3.79 62.22
C LEU A 9 -1.95 2.96 62.55
N PRO A 10 -3.11 3.59 62.79
CA PRO A 10 -4.34 2.86 63.07
C PRO A 10 -4.76 2.05 61.84
N VAL A 11 -5.05 0.76 62.04
CA VAL A 11 -5.41 -0.24 61.00
C VAL A 11 -6.57 0.22 60.10
N LYS A 12 -7.44 1.10 60.59
CA LYS A 12 -8.56 1.68 59.82
C LYS A 12 -8.10 2.65 58.71
N SER A 13 -6.95 3.31 58.86
CA SER A 13 -6.41 4.23 57.86
C SER A 13 -5.64 3.52 56.74
N VAL A 14 -5.15 2.31 56.98
CA VAL A 14 -4.51 1.47 55.96
C VAL A 14 -5.55 0.85 55.01
N PHE A 15 -6.75 0.54 55.51
CA PHE A 15 -7.84 0.02 54.69
C PHE A 15 -8.42 1.06 53.72
N PHE A 16 -8.47 2.34 54.12
CA PHE A 16 -8.95 3.41 53.23
C PHE A 16 -7.93 3.81 52.16
N LEU A 17 -6.63 3.63 52.43
CA LEU A 17 -5.57 3.87 51.45
C LEU A 17 -5.40 2.70 50.46
N PHE A 18 -5.74 1.47 50.86
CA PHE A 18 -5.74 0.29 49.98
C PHE A 18 -7.00 0.19 49.11
N ALA A 19 -8.15 0.69 49.58
CA ALA A 19 -9.39 0.71 48.81
C ALA A 19 -9.36 1.71 47.63
N PHE A 20 -8.50 2.73 47.69
CA PHE A 20 -8.32 3.68 46.58
C PHE A 20 -7.31 3.20 45.52
N LEU A 21 -6.49 2.19 45.82
CA LEU A 21 -5.53 1.60 44.88
C LEU A 21 -6.09 0.41 44.08
N LEU A 22 -7.32 -0.02 44.38
CA LEU A 22 -7.96 -1.19 43.77
C LEU A 22 -9.21 -0.84 42.95
N PHE A 23 -9.32 0.40 42.45
CA PHE A 23 -10.02 0.59 41.18
C PHE A 23 -9.07 0.17 40.08
N GLY A 24 -8.95 -1.14 39.88
CA GLY A 24 -8.48 -1.66 38.62
C GLY A 24 -9.36 -1.04 37.55
N PHE A 25 -8.80 -0.12 36.78
CA PHE A 25 -9.45 0.39 35.59
C PHE A 25 -9.68 -0.82 34.69
N LEU A 26 -10.90 -1.37 34.74
CA LEU A 26 -11.41 -2.16 33.64
C LEU A 26 -11.44 -1.16 32.48
N ALA A 27 -10.40 -1.18 31.65
CA ALA A 27 -10.36 -0.46 30.40
C ALA A 27 -11.50 -1.03 29.55
N ASN A 28 -12.67 -0.39 29.64
CA ASN A 28 -13.76 -0.68 28.73
C ASN A 28 -13.30 -0.31 27.33
N ALA A 29 -13.58 -1.19 26.37
CA ALA A 29 -13.40 -0.89 24.96
C ALA A 29 -14.13 0.43 24.64
N ALA A 30 -13.38 1.47 24.26
CA ALA A 30 -13.96 2.75 23.88
C ALA A 30 -13.96 2.89 22.36
N ALA A 31 -14.97 3.57 21.84
CA ALA A 31 -14.90 4.10 20.49
C ALA A 31 -14.11 5.41 20.52
N ILE A 32 -12.99 5.47 19.81
CA ILE A 32 -12.13 6.66 19.76
C ILE A 32 -12.03 7.15 18.31
N SER A 33 -12.45 8.39 18.08
CA SER A 33 -12.32 9.05 16.79
C SER A 33 -11.14 10.02 16.79
N SER A 34 -10.43 10.13 15.66
CA SER A 34 -9.46 11.20 15.48
C SER A 34 -10.16 12.56 15.41
N THR A 35 -9.45 13.63 15.75
CA THR A 35 -9.88 14.98 15.39
C THR A 35 -9.77 15.19 13.87
N ALA A 36 -10.48 16.18 13.32
CA ALA A 36 -10.40 16.49 11.89
C ALA A 36 -8.99 16.99 11.46
N ALA A 37 -8.23 17.55 12.39
CA ALA A 37 -6.83 17.95 12.13
C ALA A 37 -5.89 16.73 12.01
N GLY A 38 -6.21 15.64 12.71
CA GLY A 38 -5.35 14.47 12.80
C GLY A 38 -4.04 14.77 13.56
N GLY A 39 -2.96 14.09 13.18
CA GLY A 39 -1.65 14.22 13.81
C GLY A 39 -0.98 12.87 14.08
N ASN A 40 -0.01 12.87 15.00
CA ASN A 40 0.69 11.66 15.42
C ASN A 40 -0.23 10.78 16.29
N TRP A 41 -0.18 9.46 16.11
CA TRP A 41 -1.01 8.51 16.86
C TRP A 41 -0.80 8.66 18.37
N ASN A 42 0.43 8.85 18.82
CA ASN A 42 0.74 8.97 20.25
C ASN A 42 0.47 10.36 20.86
N ALA A 43 -0.09 11.31 20.10
CA ALA A 43 -0.43 12.63 20.60
C ALA A 43 -1.90 12.67 21.03
N THR A 44 -2.16 13.11 22.27
CA THR A 44 -3.53 13.27 22.80
C THR A 44 -4.38 14.23 21.97
N THR A 45 -3.76 15.24 21.35
CA THR A 45 -4.44 16.22 20.48
C THR A 45 -4.98 15.62 19.18
N SER A 46 -4.52 14.45 18.77
CA SER A 46 -5.00 13.76 17.58
C SER A 46 -6.37 13.11 17.78
N TRP A 47 -6.85 13.01 19.03
CA TRP A 47 -8.02 12.20 19.39
C TRP A 47 -9.08 13.02 20.09
N VAL A 48 -10.34 12.78 19.74
CA VAL A 48 -11.49 13.37 20.43
C VAL A 48 -11.47 12.91 21.89
N GLY A 49 -11.57 13.85 22.82
CA GLY A 49 -11.48 13.57 24.26
C GLY A 49 -10.05 13.46 24.81
N GLY A 50 -9.01 13.63 23.98
CA GLY A 50 -7.63 13.69 24.46
C GLY A 50 -7.03 12.35 24.88
N VAL A 51 -7.65 11.23 24.49
CA VAL A 51 -7.23 9.87 24.86
C VAL A 51 -6.58 9.18 23.68
N VAL A 52 -5.33 8.74 23.84
CA VAL A 52 -4.62 7.96 22.82
C VAL A 52 -5.16 6.52 22.79
N PRO A 53 -5.54 5.97 21.62
CA PRO A 53 -6.04 4.61 21.52
C PRO A 53 -5.03 3.54 21.96
N GLY A 54 -5.56 2.51 22.62
CA GLY A 54 -4.86 1.28 22.99
C GLY A 54 -5.55 0.01 22.46
N THR A 55 -5.11 -1.15 22.96
CA THR A 55 -5.51 -2.49 22.48
C THR A 55 -7.00 -2.82 22.59
N GLY A 56 -7.76 -2.08 23.42
CA GLY A 56 -9.19 -2.28 23.62
C GLY A 56 -10.09 -1.41 22.73
N ASP A 57 -9.51 -0.41 22.04
CA ASP A 57 -10.30 0.67 21.46
C ASP A 57 -10.62 0.44 19.98
N ASP A 58 -11.88 0.66 19.63
CA ASP A 58 -12.31 0.69 18.23
C ASP A 58 -12.08 2.11 17.70
N VAL A 59 -11.13 2.25 16.78
CA VAL A 59 -10.61 3.54 16.31
C VAL A 59 -11.24 3.93 14.97
N THR A 60 -11.66 5.19 14.85
CA THR A 60 -12.07 5.77 13.56
C THR A 60 -11.16 6.94 13.19
N ILE A 61 -10.47 6.83 12.06
CA ILE A 61 -9.76 7.95 11.43
C ILE A 61 -10.77 8.68 10.56
N VAL A 62 -11.32 9.78 11.09
CA VAL A 62 -12.45 10.48 10.45
C VAL A 62 -12.06 11.06 9.09
N SER A 63 -13.06 11.30 8.24
CA SER A 63 -12.86 11.96 6.95
C SER A 63 -12.04 13.25 7.11
N THR A 64 -11.21 13.57 6.10
CA THR A 64 -10.26 14.71 6.07
C THR A 64 -9.10 14.65 7.07
N ALA A 65 -9.17 13.83 8.12
CA ALA A 65 -8.06 13.70 9.05
C ALA A 65 -6.87 12.97 8.39
N THR A 66 -5.66 13.38 8.76
CA THR A 66 -4.44 12.62 8.47
C THR A 66 -3.80 12.20 9.79
N VAL A 67 -3.84 10.91 10.10
CA VAL A 67 -3.21 10.34 11.29
C VAL A 67 -1.98 9.55 10.89
N THR A 68 -0.89 9.73 11.63
CA THR A 68 0.37 9.01 11.42
C THR A 68 0.68 8.11 12.60
N VAL A 69 0.75 6.80 12.38
CA VAL A 69 1.34 5.84 13.33
C VAL A 69 2.85 6.07 13.33
N ASN A 70 3.30 6.99 14.18
CA ASN A 70 4.69 7.45 14.26
C ASN A 70 5.53 6.63 15.25
N VAL A 71 4.89 5.88 16.14
CA VAL A 71 5.50 4.94 17.08
C VAL A 71 4.71 3.63 17.07
N ALA A 72 5.33 2.53 17.51
CA ALA A 72 4.61 1.25 17.64
C ALA A 72 3.36 1.45 18.51
N SER A 73 2.20 1.06 17.98
CA SER A 73 0.90 1.40 18.55
C SER A 73 -0.07 0.22 18.46
N ASN A 74 -1.19 0.31 19.19
CA ASN A 74 -2.18 -0.75 19.25
C ASN A 74 -3.60 -0.18 19.08
N ALA A 75 -4.50 -0.99 18.54
CA ALA A 75 -5.94 -0.75 18.50
C ALA A 75 -6.68 -2.09 18.62
N LYS A 76 -7.95 -2.08 19.00
CA LYS A 76 -8.82 -3.24 18.80
C LYS A 76 -9.23 -3.35 17.34
N SER A 77 -9.77 -2.28 16.77
CA SER A 77 -10.13 -2.20 15.34
C SER A 77 -9.80 -0.81 14.80
N VAL A 78 -9.67 -0.69 13.49
CA VAL A 78 -9.48 0.62 12.83
C VAL A 78 -10.38 0.74 11.60
N VAL A 79 -11.17 1.81 11.56
CA VAL A 79 -11.88 2.26 10.37
C VAL A 79 -11.18 3.52 9.85
N VAL A 80 -10.87 3.56 8.55
CA VAL A 80 -10.22 4.69 7.91
C VAL A 80 -11.19 5.33 6.91
N ASP A 81 -11.62 6.55 7.23
CA ASP A 81 -12.40 7.44 6.36
C ASP A 81 -11.55 8.61 5.82
N GLY A 82 -10.46 8.96 6.51
CA GLY A 82 -9.46 9.94 6.09
C GLY A 82 -8.19 9.30 5.53
N THR A 83 -7.04 9.66 6.11
CA THR A 83 -5.73 9.12 5.77
C THR A 83 -5.05 8.54 7.00
N LEU A 84 -4.60 7.29 6.90
CA LEU A 84 -3.74 6.64 7.89
C LEU A 84 -2.36 6.36 7.28
N ASN A 85 -1.34 7.06 7.79
CA ASN A 85 0.06 6.81 7.45
C ASN A 85 0.68 5.87 8.49
N VAL A 86 1.04 4.67 8.08
CA VAL A 86 1.65 3.64 8.94
C VAL A 86 3.17 3.73 8.79
N ASN A 87 3.80 4.48 9.69
CA ASN A 87 5.25 4.69 9.71
C ASN A 87 5.97 3.86 10.79
N ALA A 88 5.21 3.26 11.70
CA ALA A 88 5.64 2.30 12.69
C ALA A 88 4.57 1.20 12.81
N ASN A 89 4.91 0.07 13.42
CA ASN A 89 4.02 -1.08 13.50
C ASN A 89 2.72 -0.75 14.27
N LEU A 90 1.59 -1.06 13.66
CA LEU A 90 0.28 -1.01 14.29
C LEU A 90 -0.21 -2.45 14.51
N VAL A 91 -0.43 -2.82 15.77
CA VAL A 91 -0.93 -4.16 16.13
C VAL A 91 -2.41 -4.08 16.46
N ILE A 92 -3.19 -4.90 15.77
CA ILE A 92 -4.64 -5.04 15.91
C ILE A 92 -4.93 -6.22 16.84
N ALA A 93 -5.74 -5.99 17.87
CA ALA A 93 -6.09 -7.03 18.81
C ALA A 93 -6.96 -8.13 18.16
N ASN A 94 -6.95 -9.32 18.77
CA ASN A 94 -7.74 -10.46 18.31
C ASN A 94 -9.22 -10.09 18.15
N LYS A 95 -9.86 -10.63 17.11
CA LYS A 95 -11.26 -10.32 16.71
C LYS A 95 -11.47 -8.88 16.24
N GLY A 96 -10.39 -8.13 16.10
CA GLY A 96 -10.38 -6.81 15.48
C GLY A 96 -10.46 -6.86 13.97
N ALA A 97 -10.61 -5.69 13.37
CA ALA A 97 -10.55 -5.54 11.92
C ALA A 97 -9.92 -4.21 11.52
N VAL A 98 -9.39 -4.16 10.31
CA VAL A 98 -8.99 -2.91 9.65
C VAL A 98 -9.83 -2.73 8.38
N THR A 99 -10.55 -1.62 8.30
CA THR A 99 -11.39 -1.28 7.14
C THR A 99 -10.95 0.06 6.56
N VAL A 100 -10.65 0.09 5.27
CA VAL A 100 -10.34 1.31 4.53
C VAL A 100 -11.51 1.60 3.60
N ASN A 101 -12.22 2.70 3.86
CA ASN A 101 -13.42 3.06 3.12
C ASN A 101 -13.12 3.74 1.78
N THR A 102 -14.18 3.94 0.99
CA THR A 102 -14.11 4.63 -0.29
C THR A 102 -13.48 6.01 -0.11
N ASN A 103 -12.55 6.37 -1.00
CA ASN A 103 -11.75 7.61 -0.99
C ASN A 103 -10.78 7.78 0.19
N ALA A 104 -10.75 6.84 1.14
CA ALA A 104 -9.78 6.85 2.23
C ALA A 104 -8.40 6.37 1.76
N ASN A 105 -7.35 6.73 2.50
CA ASN A 105 -5.97 6.41 2.18
C ASN A 105 -5.31 5.61 3.30
N LEU A 106 -4.76 4.45 2.95
CA LEU A 106 -3.86 3.70 3.80
C LEU A 106 -2.47 3.65 3.16
N THR A 107 -1.50 4.26 3.82
CA THR A 107 -0.14 4.42 3.27
C THR A 107 0.87 3.79 4.20
N PHE A 108 1.74 2.94 3.67
CA PHE A 108 2.83 2.32 4.41
C PHE A 108 4.17 2.87 3.96
N ASN A 109 5.09 3.06 4.92
CA ASN A 109 6.51 3.13 4.60
C ASN A 109 7.07 1.72 4.25
N ALA A 110 8.39 1.62 4.07
CA ALA A 110 9.03 0.40 3.59
C ALA A 110 8.99 -0.78 4.59
N THR A 111 8.92 -0.52 5.90
CA THR A 111 9.14 -1.53 6.95
C THR A 111 7.99 -1.69 7.92
N ALA A 112 7.12 -0.69 8.04
CA ALA A 112 6.01 -0.72 8.97
C ALA A 112 4.91 -1.68 8.49
N THR A 113 4.21 -2.25 9.47
CA THR A 113 3.19 -3.26 9.23
C THR A 113 1.93 -2.94 10.02
N ILE A 114 0.78 -3.33 9.47
CA ILE A 114 -0.41 -3.64 10.26
C ILE A 114 -0.37 -5.13 10.49
N SER A 115 -0.36 -5.55 11.75
CA SER A 115 -0.30 -6.95 12.13
C SER A 115 -1.36 -7.29 13.17
N GLY A 116 -1.67 -8.57 13.33
CA GLY A 116 -2.61 -9.00 14.36
C GLY A 116 -3.26 -10.34 14.10
N GLY A 117 -3.95 -10.82 15.12
CA GLY A 117 -4.80 -12.00 15.08
C GLY A 117 -4.21 -13.24 15.75
N GLY A 118 -5.11 -14.01 16.36
CA GLY A 118 -4.86 -15.32 16.97
C GLY A 118 -5.55 -16.42 16.18
N GLY A 119 -5.20 -17.69 16.42
CA GLY A 119 -5.80 -18.82 15.70
C GLY A 119 -7.33 -18.92 15.83
N GLY A 120 -7.99 -19.47 14.81
CA GLY A 120 -9.43 -19.73 14.79
C GLY A 120 -10.27 -18.45 14.81
N SER A 121 -11.30 -18.39 15.67
CA SER A 121 -12.22 -17.26 15.80
C SER A 121 -11.61 -15.97 16.38
N ASN A 122 -10.28 -15.92 16.51
CA ASN A 122 -9.52 -14.75 16.96
C ASN A 122 -8.84 -14.02 15.80
N ALA A 123 -9.25 -14.34 14.58
CA ALA A 123 -8.72 -13.76 13.36
C ALA A 123 -8.85 -12.22 13.36
N VAL A 124 -7.90 -11.57 12.69
CA VAL A 124 -8.01 -10.15 12.34
C VAL A 124 -8.21 -10.05 10.84
N ASP A 125 -9.29 -9.40 10.44
CA ASP A 125 -9.61 -9.18 9.04
C ASP A 125 -9.08 -7.83 8.55
N PHE A 126 -8.73 -7.77 7.28
CA PHE A 126 -8.41 -6.56 6.57
C PHE A 126 -9.35 -6.39 5.38
N THR A 127 -9.94 -5.22 5.22
CA THR A 127 -10.79 -4.88 4.07
C THR A 127 -10.38 -3.54 3.47
N LEU A 128 -10.04 -3.56 2.18
CA LEU A 128 -9.92 -2.37 1.33
C LEU A 128 -11.17 -2.30 0.44
N ASN A 129 -12.06 -1.36 0.74
CA ASN A 129 -13.32 -1.19 0.02
C ASN A 129 -13.11 -0.60 -1.38
N ALA A 130 -14.14 -0.71 -2.23
CA ALA A 130 -14.15 -0.08 -3.55
C ALA A 130 -13.87 1.43 -3.44
N GLY A 131 -12.99 1.93 -4.31
CA GLY A 131 -12.52 3.32 -4.30
C GLY A 131 -11.59 3.69 -3.14
N GLY A 132 -11.27 2.77 -2.22
CA GLY A 132 -10.22 2.98 -1.22
C GLY A 132 -8.83 2.94 -1.85
N ASN A 133 -7.85 3.57 -1.20
CA ASN A 133 -6.48 3.68 -1.69
C ASN A 133 -5.51 2.95 -0.77
N LEU A 134 -4.69 2.05 -1.33
CA LEU A 134 -3.60 1.38 -0.64
C LEU A 134 -2.26 1.71 -1.31
N THR A 135 -1.40 2.39 -0.57
CA THR A 135 -0.03 2.72 -0.99
C THR A 135 0.98 1.95 -0.15
N THR A 136 1.92 1.25 -0.78
CA THR A 136 2.98 0.52 -0.08
C THR A 136 4.37 0.79 -0.64
N ALA A 137 5.31 1.08 0.26
CA ALA A 137 6.74 1.10 -0.04
C ALA A 137 7.45 -0.22 0.31
N ASN A 138 6.71 -1.24 0.79
CA ASN A 138 7.27 -2.53 1.18
C ASN A 138 7.74 -3.34 -0.04
N ALA A 139 8.94 -3.92 0.02
CA ALA A 139 9.54 -4.69 -1.07
C ALA A 139 8.72 -5.92 -1.48
N ALA A 140 8.03 -6.57 -0.53
CA ALA A 140 7.18 -7.73 -0.81
C ALA A 140 5.80 -7.34 -1.40
N GLY A 141 5.49 -6.05 -1.48
CA GLY A 141 4.22 -5.55 -1.99
C GLY A 141 3.03 -5.96 -1.13
N ILE A 142 1.94 -6.35 -1.81
CA ILE A 142 0.67 -6.73 -1.19
C ILE A 142 0.56 -8.26 -1.18
N THR A 143 0.34 -8.84 -0.01
CA THR A 143 0.32 -10.29 0.17
C THR A 143 -1.10 -10.81 0.37
N ALA A 144 -1.39 -11.99 -0.16
CA ALA A 144 -2.69 -12.64 -0.02
C ALA A 144 -3.01 -13.01 1.44
N ALA A 145 -4.27 -13.41 1.69
CA ALA A 145 -4.69 -14.00 2.96
C ALA A 145 -3.82 -15.22 3.32
N GLY A 146 -3.61 -15.46 4.61
CA GLY A 146 -2.74 -16.53 5.12
C GLY A 146 -1.24 -16.21 5.13
N ASN A 147 -0.78 -15.12 4.49
CA ASN A 147 0.59 -14.63 4.69
C ASN A 147 0.68 -13.80 5.98
N THR A 148 1.40 -14.34 6.97
CA THR A 148 1.63 -13.73 8.28
C THR A 148 3.09 -13.39 8.55
N THR A 149 3.93 -13.26 7.51
CA THR A 149 5.38 -12.99 7.69
C THR A 149 5.93 -11.88 6.79
N THR A 150 5.28 -11.54 5.68
CA THR A 150 5.77 -10.53 4.73
C THR A 150 4.68 -9.59 4.21
N GLY A 151 5.12 -8.42 3.72
CA GLY A 151 4.26 -7.36 3.19
C GLY A 151 3.83 -6.34 4.24
N SER A 152 3.04 -5.35 3.81
CA SER A 152 2.52 -4.28 4.69
C SER A 152 1.41 -4.72 5.64
N ILE A 153 0.64 -5.75 5.25
CA ILE A 153 -0.51 -6.23 6.02
C ILE A 153 -0.25 -7.68 6.37
N ILE A 154 -0.11 -7.96 7.66
CA ILE A 154 0.33 -9.24 8.23
C ILE A 154 -0.69 -9.69 9.27
N VAL A 155 -1.93 -9.88 8.81
CA VAL A 155 -3.04 -10.38 9.60
C VAL A 155 -3.37 -11.82 9.21
N ASN A 156 -3.88 -12.60 10.16
CA ASN A 156 -4.15 -14.02 9.97
C ASN A 156 -5.59 -14.35 9.52
N GLY A 157 -6.49 -13.34 9.49
CA GLY A 157 -7.83 -13.47 8.96
C GLY A 157 -7.90 -13.24 7.45
N THR A 158 -9.10 -12.92 6.97
CA THR A 158 -9.34 -12.63 5.57
C THR A 158 -8.74 -11.27 5.21
N LYS A 159 -8.03 -11.23 4.08
CA LYS A 159 -7.60 -9.99 3.44
C LYS A 159 -8.42 -9.77 2.18
N THR A 160 -9.34 -8.82 2.24
CA THR A 160 -10.20 -8.43 1.12
C THR A 160 -9.62 -7.20 0.44
N TYR A 161 -9.14 -7.41 -0.79
CA TYR A 161 -8.64 -6.35 -1.66
C TYR A 161 -9.65 -6.14 -2.79
N SER A 162 -10.39 -5.02 -2.77
CA SER A 162 -11.42 -4.77 -3.78
C SER A 162 -10.86 -4.61 -5.18
N THR A 163 -11.49 -5.24 -6.17
CA THR A 163 -11.14 -5.07 -7.59
C THR A 163 -11.42 -3.67 -8.12
N SER A 164 -12.19 -2.87 -7.38
CA SER A 164 -12.48 -1.47 -7.70
C SER A 164 -11.70 -0.49 -6.80
N ALA A 165 -10.67 -0.94 -6.09
CA ALA A 165 -9.78 -0.09 -5.31
C ALA A 165 -8.53 0.35 -6.11
N ASN A 166 -7.82 1.31 -5.52
CA ASN A 166 -6.62 1.93 -6.09
C ASN A 166 -5.36 1.43 -5.37
N TYR A 167 -4.33 1.08 -6.13
CA TYR A 167 -3.11 0.49 -5.60
C TYR A 167 -1.88 1.26 -6.07
N ALA A 168 -0.99 1.59 -5.14
CA ALA A 168 0.24 2.31 -5.43
C ALA A 168 1.48 1.67 -4.79
N TYR A 169 2.57 1.66 -5.54
CA TYR A 169 3.87 1.17 -5.12
C TYR A 169 4.87 2.31 -5.17
N ASN A 170 5.40 2.71 -4.02
CA ASN A 170 6.21 3.93 -3.88
C ASN A 170 7.54 3.73 -3.12
N GLY A 171 8.05 2.51 -3.12
CA GLY A 171 9.28 2.15 -2.43
C GLY A 171 10.55 2.69 -3.09
N VAL A 172 11.65 2.60 -2.35
CA VAL A 172 13.01 2.96 -2.81
C VAL A 172 13.89 1.72 -3.06
N ALA A 173 13.39 0.54 -2.71
CA ALA A 173 13.98 -0.75 -3.09
C ALA A 173 13.16 -1.38 -4.21
N LEU A 174 13.70 -2.38 -4.90
CA LEU A 174 12.94 -3.18 -5.86
C LEU A 174 11.70 -3.76 -5.17
N GLN A 175 10.52 -3.47 -5.72
CA GLN A 175 9.27 -4.04 -5.23
C GLN A 175 8.77 -5.13 -6.18
N VAL A 176 7.98 -6.04 -5.64
CA VAL A 176 7.01 -6.82 -6.42
C VAL A 176 5.61 -6.31 -6.12
N THR A 177 4.66 -6.53 -7.03
CA THR A 177 3.25 -6.23 -6.70
C THR A 177 2.72 -7.12 -5.57
N GLY A 178 3.21 -8.35 -5.50
CA GLY A 178 2.80 -9.37 -4.56
C GLY A 178 1.56 -10.15 -5.03
N ASN A 179 1.33 -11.30 -4.38
CA ASN A 179 0.24 -12.23 -4.73
C ASN A 179 -1.13 -11.82 -4.17
N GLY A 180 -1.20 -10.75 -3.37
CA GLY A 180 -2.45 -10.18 -2.86
C GLY A 180 -3.06 -9.11 -3.76
N LEU A 181 -2.34 -8.62 -4.78
CA LEU A 181 -2.92 -7.71 -5.76
C LEU A 181 -4.03 -8.43 -6.54
N PRO A 182 -5.27 -7.91 -6.60
CA PRO A 182 -6.34 -8.54 -7.36
C PRO A 182 -6.02 -8.62 -8.87
N ALA A 183 -6.58 -9.61 -9.55
CA ALA A 183 -6.43 -9.76 -11.01
C ALA A 183 -7.07 -8.60 -11.80
N THR A 184 -7.91 -7.79 -11.17
CA THR A 184 -8.47 -6.56 -11.73
C THR A 184 -8.41 -5.47 -10.67
N VAL A 185 -7.95 -4.28 -11.05
CA VAL A 185 -7.84 -3.12 -10.16
C VAL A 185 -8.40 -1.87 -10.84
N ASN A 186 -8.84 -0.88 -10.05
CA ASN A 186 -9.31 0.38 -10.61
C ASN A 186 -8.14 1.18 -11.19
N THR A 187 -7.15 1.47 -10.35
CA THR A 187 -5.92 2.14 -10.77
C THR A 187 -4.70 1.41 -10.22
N LEU A 188 -3.62 1.46 -11.00
CA LEU A 188 -2.30 1.00 -10.59
C LEU A 188 -1.32 2.16 -10.76
N THR A 189 -0.65 2.55 -9.68
CA THR A 189 0.33 3.64 -9.68
C THR A 189 1.71 3.12 -9.30
N ILE A 190 2.71 3.42 -10.13
CA ILE A 190 4.09 3.01 -9.95
C ILE A 190 4.96 4.25 -9.76
N ASN A 191 5.49 4.40 -8.56
CA ASN A 191 6.36 5.48 -8.15
C ASN A 191 7.64 4.89 -7.53
N ASN A 192 8.41 4.12 -8.29
CA ASN A 192 9.61 3.46 -7.79
C ASN A 192 10.70 3.47 -8.86
N ALA A 193 11.79 4.20 -8.59
CA ALA A 193 12.90 4.36 -9.53
C ALA A 193 13.80 3.12 -9.65
N VAL A 194 13.77 2.21 -8.67
CA VAL A 194 14.48 0.92 -8.74
C VAL A 194 13.66 -0.11 -9.52
N GLY A 195 12.34 -0.04 -9.34
CA GLY A 195 11.36 -0.73 -10.17
C GLY A 195 10.32 -1.53 -9.39
N VAL A 196 9.24 -1.84 -10.09
CA VAL A 196 8.19 -2.74 -9.61
C VAL A 196 7.99 -3.87 -10.59
N ASN A 197 8.20 -5.10 -10.13
CA ASN A 197 7.96 -6.31 -10.89
C ASN A 197 6.54 -6.82 -10.65
N LEU A 198 5.76 -6.93 -11.73
CA LEU A 198 4.43 -7.53 -11.67
C LEU A 198 4.53 -9.02 -11.32
N THR A 199 3.77 -9.45 -10.32
CA THR A 199 3.78 -10.84 -9.82
C THR A 199 2.88 -11.76 -10.65
N SER A 200 1.71 -11.26 -11.06
CA SER A 200 0.68 -11.95 -11.82
C SER A 200 0.03 -11.01 -12.82
N ALA A 201 -0.60 -11.54 -13.87
CA ALA A 201 -1.32 -10.72 -14.84
C ALA A 201 -2.40 -9.85 -14.15
N VAL A 202 -2.62 -8.64 -14.65
CA VAL A 202 -3.54 -7.68 -14.05
C VAL A 202 -4.31 -6.88 -15.11
N ALA A 203 -5.61 -6.70 -14.87
CA ALA A 203 -6.45 -5.78 -15.61
C ALA A 203 -6.59 -4.45 -14.86
N VAL A 204 -6.26 -3.33 -15.50
CA VAL A 204 -6.39 -1.98 -14.93
C VAL A 204 -7.54 -1.26 -15.63
N THR A 205 -8.61 -0.95 -14.91
CA THR A 205 -9.86 -0.47 -15.55
C THR A 205 -9.86 1.02 -15.84
N THR A 206 -9.23 1.84 -14.99
CA THR A 206 -9.28 3.31 -15.09
C THR A 206 -7.94 3.89 -15.54
N SER A 207 -6.86 3.67 -14.79
CA SER A 207 -5.55 4.18 -15.20
C SER A 207 -4.35 3.40 -14.67
N LEU A 208 -3.36 3.20 -15.55
CA LEU A 208 -2.00 2.85 -15.17
C LEU A 208 -1.17 4.14 -15.17
N THR A 209 -0.60 4.49 -14.02
CA THR A 209 0.22 5.70 -13.87
C THR A 209 1.63 5.33 -13.45
N ILE A 210 2.64 5.87 -14.14
CA ILE A 210 4.06 5.59 -13.88
C ILE A 210 4.82 6.91 -13.74
N GLY A 211 5.46 7.10 -12.58
CA GLY A 211 6.32 8.22 -12.27
C GLY A 211 5.60 9.55 -12.08
N SER A 212 4.43 9.53 -11.45
CA SER A 212 3.70 10.76 -11.10
C SER A 212 4.31 11.52 -9.93
N LEU A 213 4.97 10.82 -8.99
CA LEU A 213 5.59 11.41 -7.80
C LEU A 213 7.09 11.15 -7.74
N ILE A 214 7.54 9.96 -8.17
CA ILE A 214 8.95 9.58 -8.13
C ILE A 214 9.49 9.56 -9.57
N PRO A 215 10.43 10.45 -9.91
CA PRO A 215 11.05 10.47 -11.23
C PRO A 215 11.73 9.14 -11.58
N ASN A 216 11.86 8.87 -12.88
CA ASN A 216 12.51 7.68 -13.42
C ASN A 216 11.90 6.37 -12.93
N SER A 217 10.59 6.35 -12.63
CA SER A 217 9.93 5.15 -12.15
C SER A 217 9.91 4.04 -13.19
N ILE A 218 10.13 2.80 -12.75
CA ILE A 218 10.21 1.64 -13.63
C ILE A 218 9.07 0.68 -13.29
N PHE A 219 8.26 0.36 -14.30
CA PHE A 219 7.29 -0.73 -14.21
C PHE A 219 7.70 -1.86 -15.13
N ASN A 220 7.86 -3.05 -14.55
CA ASN A 220 8.17 -4.27 -15.27
C ASN A 220 6.94 -5.18 -15.24
N ASP A 221 6.32 -5.40 -16.39
CA ASP A 221 5.27 -6.42 -16.49
C ASP A 221 5.82 -7.83 -16.21
N ASN A 222 7.15 -7.99 -16.29
CA ASN A 222 7.86 -9.22 -15.96
C ASN A 222 7.31 -10.45 -16.69
N GLY A 223 6.87 -10.27 -17.95
CA GLY A 223 6.25 -11.34 -18.74
C GLY A 223 4.83 -11.70 -18.29
N ARG A 224 4.19 -10.88 -17.45
CA ARG A 224 2.79 -11.01 -17.04
C ARG A 224 1.96 -9.96 -17.75
N GLN A 225 0.91 -10.38 -18.46
CA GLN A 225 0.12 -9.45 -19.26
C GLN A 225 -0.57 -8.40 -18.38
N VAL A 226 -0.36 -7.13 -18.74
CA VAL A 226 -1.20 -6.01 -18.28
C VAL A 226 -2.28 -5.80 -19.33
N THR A 227 -3.54 -5.80 -18.94
CA THR A 227 -4.65 -5.40 -19.83
C THR A 227 -5.28 -4.13 -19.32
N SER A 228 -5.70 -3.24 -20.21
CA SER A 228 -6.44 -2.04 -19.82
C SER A 228 -7.21 -1.52 -21.02
N THR A 229 -8.37 -0.93 -20.74
CA THR A 229 -9.12 -0.05 -21.65
C THR A 229 -9.10 1.40 -21.17
N GLY A 230 -8.43 1.67 -20.04
CA GLY A 230 -8.34 2.97 -19.41
C GLY A 230 -7.27 3.87 -20.03
N THR A 231 -6.67 4.71 -19.18
CA THR A 231 -5.62 5.65 -19.57
C THR A 231 -4.25 5.18 -19.10
N LEU A 232 -3.25 5.21 -19.99
CA LEU A 232 -1.85 5.20 -19.58
C LEU A 232 -1.38 6.64 -19.29
N ASN A 233 -0.87 6.88 -18.09
CA ASN A 233 -0.13 8.09 -17.74
C ASN A 233 1.33 7.73 -17.47
N LEU A 234 2.16 7.78 -18.51
CA LEU A 234 3.59 7.58 -18.40
C LEU A 234 4.26 8.95 -18.29
N THR A 235 4.44 9.40 -17.05
CA THR A 235 4.89 10.76 -16.71
C THR A 235 6.41 10.84 -16.56
N SER A 236 7.02 9.84 -15.93
CA SER A 236 8.47 9.77 -15.75
C SER A 236 8.95 8.32 -15.65
N GLY A 237 9.95 7.95 -16.46
CA GLY A 237 10.59 6.64 -16.43
C GLY A 237 10.15 5.67 -17.53
N THR A 238 10.09 4.37 -17.21
CA THR A 238 10.05 3.29 -18.20
C THR A 238 8.94 2.29 -17.92
N PHE A 239 8.18 1.94 -18.96
CA PHE A 239 7.28 0.80 -18.97
C PHE A 239 7.87 -0.34 -19.80
N HIS A 240 8.22 -1.45 -19.16
CA HIS A 240 8.70 -2.66 -19.82
C HIS A 240 7.56 -3.61 -20.14
N ILE A 241 7.55 -4.06 -21.39
CA ILE A 241 6.56 -4.98 -21.96
C ILE A 241 7.28 -6.26 -22.38
N GLY A 242 6.95 -7.35 -21.72
CA GLY A 242 7.57 -8.66 -21.90
C GLY A 242 8.82 -8.81 -21.05
N SER A 243 9.31 -10.05 -20.93
CA SER A 243 10.54 -10.35 -20.22
C SER A 243 11.09 -11.70 -20.65
N GLY A 244 12.42 -11.78 -20.87
CA GLY A 244 13.06 -13.01 -21.33
C GLY A 244 12.38 -13.55 -22.59
N ALA A 245 12.08 -14.85 -22.63
CA ALA A 245 11.37 -15.45 -23.76
C ALA A 245 9.83 -15.25 -23.76
N THR A 246 9.29 -14.55 -22.76
CA THR A 246 7.85 -14.35 -22.59
C THR A 246 7.43 -13.00 -23.15
N ALA A 247 6.83 -13.01 -24.34
CA ALA A 247 6.22 -11.83 -24.92
C ALA A 247 4.87 -11.53 -24.27
N THR A 248 4.64 -10.25 -23.98
CA THR A 248 3.32 -9.67 -23.71
C THR A 248 3.04 -8.61 -24.77
N SER A 249 1.77 -8.21 -24.87
CA SER A 249 1.32 -7.16 -25.78
C SER A 249 1.24 -5.81 -25.07
N TYR A 250 1.43 -4.72 -25.83
CA TYR A 250 1.09 -3.38 -25.35
C TYR A 250 -0.40 -3.35 -24.95
N PRO A 251 -0.77 -2.89 -23.74
CA PRO A 251 -2.18 -2.89 -23.32
C PRO A 251 -3.05 -1.96 -24.19
N GLY A 252 -4.29 -2.35 -24.44
CA GLY A 252 -5.24 -1.63 -25.29
C GLY A 252 -5.82 -0.35 -24.68
N PHE A 253 -4.98 0.54 -24.13
CA PHE A 253 -5.40 1.80 -23.54
C PHE A 253 -6.20 2.66 -24.53
N THR A 254 -7.32 3.22 -24.09
CA THR A 254 -8.10 4.20 -24.88
C THR A 254 -7.33 5.51 -25.02
N THR A 255 -6.61 5.91 -23.97
CA THR A 255 -5.84 7.16 -23.93
C THR A 255 -4.40 6.89 -23.54
N ASN A 256 -3.45 7.46 -24.28
CA ASN A 256 -2.02 7.32 -24.03
C ASN A 256 -1.38 8.70 -23.77
N ASN A 257 -1.23 9.04 -22.50
CA ASN A 257 -0.53 10.24 -22.04
C ASN A 257 0.94 9.88 -21.77
N ILE A 258 1.77 9.96 -22.81
CA ILE A 258 3.19 9.58 -22.75
C ILE A 258 4.07 10.84 -22.86
N ALA A 259 4.78 11.18 -21.79
CA ALA A 259 5.69 12.33 -21.78
C ALA A 259 6.95 12.06 -22.62
N ALA A 260 7.52 13.11 -23.24
CA ALA A 260 8.61 12.96 -24.21
C ALA A 260 9.87 12.27 -23.64
N GLY A 261 10.19 12.51 -22.36
CA GLY A 261 11.34 11.91 -21.68
C GLY A 261 11.15 10.49 -21.17
N THR A 262 10.04 9.83 -21.50
CA THR A 262 9.71 8.48 -20.99
C THR A 262 9.92 7.40 -22.04
N THR A 263 10.05 6.15 -21.60
CA THR A 263 10.39 5.03 -22.48
C THR A 263 9.35 3.93 -22.39
N VAL A 264 8.91 3.44 -23.54
CA VAL A 264 8.28 2.12 -23.64
C VAL A 264 9.32 1.14 -24.19
N ASN A 265 9.59 0.09 -23.42
CA ASN A 265 10.60 -0.90 -23.75
C ASN A 265 9.97 -2.25 -24.07
N TYR A 266 10.21 -2.74 -25.28
CA TYR A 266 9.84 -4.10 -25.70
C TYR A 266 10.96 -5.06 -25.30
N ALA A 267 10.79 -5.68 -24.13
CA ALA A 267 11.87 -6.31 -23.38
C ALA A 267 11.96 -7.84 -23.53
N SER A 268 11.12 -8.46 -24.37
CA SER A 268 11.15 -9.90 -24.62
C SER A 268 12.01 -10.29 -25.83
N THR A 269 12.70 -11.43 -25.79
CA THR A 269 13.39 -12.03 -26.95
C THR A 269 12.41 -12.67 -27.95
N ALA A 270 11.18 -12.99 -27.52
CA ALA A 270 10.11 -13.39 -28.42
C ALA A 270 9.53 -12.20 -29.21
N ALA A 271 8.78 -12.52 -30.27
CA ALA A 271 8.18 -11.52 -31.16
C ALA A 271 7.17 -10.64 -30.42
N GLN A 272 7.19 -9.32 -30.69
CA GLN A 272 6.25 -8.35 -30.16
C GLN A 272 5.85 -7.34 -31.23
N THR A 273 4.64 -6.80 -31.12
CA THR A 273 4.15 -5.76 -32.03
C THR A 273 4.33 -4.39 -31.40
N ILE A 274 4.94 -3.46 -32.13
CA ILE A 274 4.96 -2.03 -31.79
C ILE A 274 3.66 -1.42 -32.30
N VAL A 275 2.74 -1.13 -31.38
CA VAL A 275 1.40 -0.61 -31.71
C VAL A 275 1.44 0.87 -32.11
N ALA A 276 0.44 1.32 -32.87
CA ALA A 276 0.29 2.71 -33.33
C ALA A 276 -0.04 3.67 -32.16
N VAL A 277 1.01 4.18 -31.53
CA VAL A 277 0.96 5.12 -30.38
C VAL A 277 2.01 6.21 -30.57
N ASN A 278 1.77 7.38 -29.97
CA ASN A 278 2.74 8.48 -29.89
C ASN A 278 3.61 8.33 -28.63
N TYR A 279 4.72 7.61 -28.76
CA TYR A 279 5.70 7.34 -27.71
C TYR A 279 6.60 8.55 -27.38
N GLY A 280 7.20 8.53 -26.18
CA GLY A 280 8.37 9.36 -25.87
C GLY A 280 9.61 8.79 -26.56
N ASN A 281 10.12 7.71 -25.99
CA ASN A 281 11.13 6.83 -26.57
C ASN A 281 10.56 5.42 -26.77
N VAL A 282 11.11 4.69 -27.74
CA VAL A 282 10.87 3.25 -27.92
C VAL A 282 12.22 2.53 -27.91
N THR A 283 12.35 1.54 -27.06
CA THR A 283 13.52 0.66 -27.02
C THR A 283 13.13 -0.81 -27.19
N ASN A 284 14.06 -1.60 -27.69
CA ASN A 284 13.93 -3.05 -27.86
C ASN A 284 15.07 -3.76 -27.11
N THR A 285 15.10 -3.69 -25.79
CA THR A 285 16.21 -4.34 -25.04
C THR A 285 16.12 -5.86 -25.07
N GLY A 286 14.96 -6.41 -25.40
CA GLY A 286 14.78 -7.85 -25.58
C GLY A 286 15.42 -8.38 -26.86
N ASN A 287 15.75 -7.52 -27.83
CA ASN A 287 16.29 -7.89 -29.14
C ASN A 287 15.46 -8.94 -29.92
N GLY A 288 14.20 -9.14 -29.53
CA GLY A 288 13.28 -10.01 -30.24
C GLY A 288 12.75 -9.37 -31.53
N PRO A 289 12.15 -10.16 -32.44
CA PRO A 289 11.52 -9.64 -33.65
C PRO A 289 10.45 -8.58 -33.34
N ARG A 290 10.45 -7.47 -34.08
CA ARG A 290 9.45 -6.40 -33.92
C ARG A 290 8.65 -6.23 -35.19
N THR A 291 7.35 -6.41 -35.07
CA THR A 291 6.37 -6.10 -36.12
C THR A 291 5.80 -4.72 -35.85
N LEU A 292 5.76 -3.85 -36.85
CA LEU A 292 5.07 -2.56 -36.72
C LEU A 292 3.57 -2.77 -36.96
N ALA A 293 2.73 -1.98 -36.28
CA ALA A 293 1.29 -1.98 -36.54
C ALA A 293 0.99 -1.80 -38.03
N SER A 294 0.03 -2.57 -38.54
CA SER A 294 -0.38 -2.55 -39.95
C SER A 294 -1.21 -1.33 -40.34
N SER A 295 -1.61 -0.50 -39.38
CA SER A 295 -2.36 0.73 -39.59
C SER A 295 -2.13 1.73 -38.45
N GLY A 296 -2.49 2.99 -38.67
CA GLY A 296 -2.30 4.08 -37.71
C GLY A 296 -0.90 4.69 -37.77
N THR A 297 -0.60 5.58 -36.82
CA THR A 297 0.69 6.27 -36.73
C THR A 297 1.47 5.81 -35.50
N ILE A 298 2.73 5.42 -35.71
CA ILE A 298 3.71 5.22 -34.64
C ILE A 298 4.54 6.52 -34.57
N GLY A 299 4.25 7.36 -33.59
CA GLY A 299 5.02 8.57 -33.32
C GLY A 299 6.09 8.30 -32.27
N ILE A 300 7.30 8.83 -32.45
CA ILE A 300 8.38 8.75 -31.47
C ILE A 300 8.91 10.16 -31.28
N LYS A 301 8.69 10.75 -30.09
CA LYS A 301 9.04 12.15 -29.82
C LYS A 301 10.54 12.38 -29.70
N ASN A 302 11.29 11.36 -29.30
CA ASN A 302 12.70 11.52 -29.00
C ASN A 302 13.57 10.39 -29.61
N SER A 303 13.76 9.25 -28.93
CA SER A 303 14.67 8.19 -29.41
C SER A 303 13.97 6.90 -29.80
N PHE A 304 14.46 6.27 -30.88
CA PHE A 304 14.14 4.90 -31.26
C PHE A 304 15.41 4.04 -31.22
N THR A 305 15.42 3.00 -30.40
CA THR A 305 16.56 2.06 -30.26
C THR A 305 16.10 0.64 -30.63
N PRO A 306 16.27 0.21 -31.90
CA PRO A 306 15.71 -1.04 -32.42
C PRO A 306 16.43 -2.32 -31.95
N SER A 307 17.66 -2.19 -31.44
CA SER A 307 18.46 -3.27 -30.87
C SER A 307 19.46 -2.69 -29.87
N THR A 308 19.80 -3.47 -28.83
CA THR A 308 20.97 -3.26 -27.97
C THR A 308 22.07 -4.30 -28.21
N GLY A 309 21.80 -5.32 -29.04
CA GLY A 309 22.80 -6.28 -29.49
C GLY A 309 23.65 -5.73 -30.62
N ALA A 310 24.94 -6.06 -30.64
CA ALA A 310 25.78 -5.86 -31.82
C ALA A 310 25.25 -6.76 -32.94
N ASN A 311 24.94 -6.17 -34.11
CA ASN A 311 24.53 -6.90 -35.30
C ASN A 311 25.68 -7.75 -35.87
#